data_AF-A0A0S8DLU1-F1
#
_entry.id   AF-A0A0S8DLU1-F1
#
_cell.length_a   1.000
_cell.length_b   1.000
_cell.length_c   1.000
_cell.angle_alpha   90.00
_cell.angle_beta   90.00
_cell.angle_gamma   90.00
#
_symmetry.space_group_name_H-M   'P 1'
#
loop_
_entity.id
_entity.type
_entity.pdbx_description
1 polymer ?
#
loop_
_entity_poly.entity_id
_entity_poly.type
_entity_poly.pdbx_seq_one_letter_code
_entity_poly.pdbx_strand_id
1 'polypeptide(L)'
;MLRIFIIISVFVLSCSDIPRQDELKDAVIQHFESRDYKVVEIDISAVREMPLGQREYMAPKKYIVDIARISLQNSPLQDGHGTEKLLTFNDASITLKSAGSHSQWIVDTITGIPLL
;
A
#
# COMPACT_ATOMS: atom_id res chain seq x y z
N MET A 1 -36.42 46.39 9.80
CA MET A 1 -35.32 45.96 8.90
C MET A 1 -34.32 45.17 9.74
N LEU A 2 -34.39 43.84 9.73
CA LEU A 2 -33.50 42.97 10.51
C LEU A 2 -32.68 42.13 9.51
N ARG A 3 -31.43 42.53 9.25
CA ARG A 3 -30.52 41.80 8.38
C ARG A 3 -29.80 40.75 9.21
N ILE A 4 -30.30 39.52 9.14
CA ILE A 4 -29.66 38.33 9.72
C ILE A 4 -28.43 38.02 8.84
N PHE A 5 -27.24 38.35 9.35
CA PHE A 5 -25.96 37.95 8.78
C PHE A 5 -25.74 36.48 9.14
N ILE A 6 -26.03 35.57 8.21
CA ILE A 6 -25.72 34.15 8.36
C ILE A 6 -24.21 34.00 8.10
N ILE A 7 -23.45 33.84 9.19
CA ILE A 7 -22.03 33.48 9.15
C ILE A 7 -21.96 32.01 8.78
N ILE A 8 -21.65 31.73 7.51
CA ILE A 8 -21.30 30.40 7.02
C ILE A 8 -19.90 30.10 7.57
N SER A 9 -19.87 29.45 8.74
CA SER A 9 -18.67 28.83 9.28
C SER A 9 -18.32 27.63 8.37
N VAL A 10 -17.45 27.88 7.41
CA VAL A 10 -16.75 26.84 6.65
C VAL A 10 -15.89 26.07 7.64
N PHE A 11 -16.43 24.96 8.15
CA PHE A 11 -15.64 23.93 8.80
C PHE A 11 -14.74 23.32 7.73
N VAL A 12 -13.53 23.87 7.61
CA VAL A 12 -12.43 23.23 6.89
C VAL A 12 -12.04 22.02 7.72
N LEU A 13 -12.71 20.89 7.46
CA LEU A 13 -12.23 19.58 7.89
C LEU A 13 -10.87 19.39 7.22
N SER A 14 -9.78 19.64 7.96
CA SER A 14 -8.46 19.14 7.60
C SER A 14 -8.57 17.62 7.57
N CYS A 15 -8.91 17.08 6.41
CA CYS A 15 -8.83 15.67 6.12
C CYS A 15 -7.36 15.30 6.26
N SER A 16 -6.99 14.74 7.42
CA SER A 16 -5.74 13.98 7.52
C SER A 16 -5.94 12.78 6.61
N ASP A 17 -5.54 12.91 5.35
CA ASP A 17 -5.67 11.88 4.32
C ASP A 17 -4.77 10.70 4.69
N ILE A 18 -5.30 9.83 5.55
CA ILE A 18 -4.87 8.45 5.66
C ILE A 18 -5.22 7.81 4.30
N PRO A 19 -4.24 7.24 3.59
CA PRO A 19 -4.51 6.61 2.30
C PRO A 19 -5.54 5.52 2.47
N ARG A 20 -6.39 5.38 1.44
CA ARG A 20 -7.35 4.29 1.41
C ARG A 20 -6.59 2.98 1.32
N GLN A 21 -7.07 1.98 2.04
CA GLN A 21 -6.50 0.63 2.02
C GLN A 21 -6.37 0.08 0.59
N ASP A 22 -7.34 0.40 -0.28
CA ASP A 22 -7.32 0.01 -1.69
C ASP A 22 -6.14 0.62 -2.47
N GLU A 23 -5.77 1.89 -2.21
CA GLU A 23 -4.62 2.52 -2.88
C GLU A 23 -3.30 1.84 -2.51
N LEU A 24 -3.16 1.44 -1.24
CA LEU A 24 -1.98 0.73 -0.77
C LEU A 24 -1.96 -0.72 -1.30
N LYS A 25 -3.12 -1.35 -1.38
CA LYS A 25 -3.29 -2.68 -1.98
C LYS A 25 -2.85 -2.68 -3.45
N ASP A 26 -3.32 -1.70 -4.23
CA ASP A 26 -2.97 -1.57 -5.64
C ASP A 26 -1.45 -1.36 -5.82
N ALA A 27 -0.83 -0.57 -4.94
CA ALA A 27 0.63 -0.39 -4.96
C ALA A 27 1.41 -1.69 -4.68
N VAL A 28 0.91 -2.52 -3.76
CA VAL A 28 1.47 -3.85 -3.50
C VAL A 28 1.32 -4.75 -4.73
N ILE A 29 0.13 -4.78 -5.34
CA ILE A 29 -0.13 -5.60 -6.53
C ILE A 29 0.79 -5.17 -7.67
N GLN A 30 0.84 -3.87 -7.97
CA GLN A 30 1.66 -3.31 -9.02
C GLN A 30 3.15 -3.64 -8.82
N HIS A 31 3.63 -3.65 -7.57
CA HIS A 31 5.00 -4.03 -7.27
C HIS A 31 5.31 -5.46 -7.70
N PHE A 32 4.46 -6.42 -7.36
CA PHE A 32 4.65 -7.82 -7.74
C PHE A 32 4.48 -8.04 -9.24
N GLU A 33 3.47 -7.43 -9.86
CA GLU A 33 3.22 -7.53 -11.30
C GLU A 33 4.36 -6.95 -12.13
N SER A 34 5.02 -5.89 -11.66
CA SER A 34 6.23 -5.34 -12.30
C SER A 34 7.46 -6.27 -12.23
N ARG A 35 7.39 -7.33 -11.40
CA ARG A 35 8.47 -8.32 -11.20
C ARG A 35 8.10 -9.70 -11.75
N ASP A 36 7.22 -9.75 -12.75
CA ASP A 36 6.77 -10.99 -13.41
C ASP A 36 5.93 -11.93 -12.51
N TYR A 37 5.37 -11.43 -11.40
CA TYR A 37 4.43 -12.17 -10.55
C TYR A 37 3.01 -11.64 -10.72
N LYS A 38 2.06 -12.51 -11.05
CA LYS A 38 0.64 -12.21 -10.99
C LYS A 38 0.12 -12.40 -9.56
N VAL A 39 -0.50 -11.37 -8.99
CA VAL A 39 -1.19 -11.51 -7.69
C VAL A 39 -2.55 -12.18 -7.92
N VAL A 40 -2.71 -13.40 -7.42
CA VAL A 40 -3.96 -14.18 -7.55
C VAL A 40 -4.91 -13.87 -6.40
N GLU A 41 -4.35 -13.67 -5.21
CA GLU A 41 -5.10 -13.42 -3.98
C GLU A 41 -4.25 -12.54 -3.07
N ILE A 42 -4.89 -11.56 -2.42
CA ILE A 42 -4.26 -10.76 -1.38
C ILE A 42 -5.31 -10.40 -0.34
N ASP A 43 -5.02 -10.76 0.90
CA ASP A 43 -5.82 -10.45 2.08
C ASP A 43 -5.00 -9.57 3.02
N ILE A 44 -5.47 -8.32 3.19
CA ILE A 44 -4.82 -7.32 4.03
C ILE A 44 -5.50 -7.34 5.39
N SER A 45 -4.75 -7.71 6.41
CA SER A 45 -5.22 -7.75 7.80
C SER A 45 -5.32 -6.37 8.42
N ALA A 46 -4.32 -5.50 8.17
CA ALA A 46 -4.25 -4.18 8.75
C ALA A 46 -3.38 -3.23 7.93
N VAL A 47 -3.68 -1.94 8.05
CA VAL A 47 -2.83 -0.86 7.57
C VAL A 47 -2.54 0.06 8.75
N ARG A 48 -1.26 0.32 9.01
CA ARG A 48 -0.82 1.13 10.15
C ARG A 48 0.19 2.16 9.68
N GLU A 49 0.12 3.37 10.21
CA GLU A 49 1.17 4.37 9.95
C GLU A 49 2.45 3.96 10.72
N MET A 50 3.62 4.16 10.11
CA MET A 50 4.89 3.79 10.73
C MET A 50 5.08 4.58 12.04
N PRO A 51 5.48 3.94 13.16
CA PRO A 51 5.61 4.61 14.45
C PRO A 51 6.55 5.81 14.37
N LEU A 52 6.24 6.89 15.10
CA LEU A 52 7.04 8.13 15.09
C LEU A 52 8.52 7.88 15.45
N GLY A 53 8.81 6.91 16.33
CA GLY A 53 10.18 6.54 16.70
C GLY A 53 11.00 5.87 15.59
N GLN A 54 10.37 5.49 14.47
CA GLN A 54 11.04 4.94 13.29
C GLN A 54 10.98 5.90 12.09
N ARG A 55 10.44 7.11 12.26
CA ARG A 55 10.45 8.14 11.21
C ARG A 55 11.73 8.96 11.33
N GLU A 56 12.46 9.06 10.23
CA GLU A 56 13.50 10.06 10.09
C GLU A 56 12.87 11.46 10.00
N TYR A 57 13.56 12.46 10.55
CA TYR A 57 13.11 13.85 10.51
C TYR A 57 12.94 14.32 9.06
N MET A 58 11.76 14.85 8.70
CA MET A 58 11.37 15.24 7.33
C MET A 58 11.28 14.11 6.29
N ALA A 59 11.26 12.84 6.71
CA ALA A 59 11.06 11.73 5.78
C ALA A 59 9.60 11.64 5.26
N PRO A 60 9.40 11.08 4.06
CA PRO A 60 8.07 10.82 3.53
C PRO A 60 7.27 9.91 4.46
N LYS A 61 5.94 10.09 4.48
CA LYS A 61 5.04 9.23 5.25
C LYS A 61 5.21 7.77 4.81
N LYS A 62 5.35 6.89 5.80
CA LYS A 62 5.45 5.44 5.61
C LYS A 62 4.26 4.74 6.27
N TYR A 63 3.73 3.74 5.60
CA TYR A 63 2.66 2.87 6.08
C TYR A 63 3.13 1.43 6.04
N ILE A 64 2.73 0.67 7.04
CA ILE A 64 2.96 -0.76 7.15
C ILE A 64 1.63 -1.44 6.80
N VAL A 65 1.66 -2.29 5.78
CA VAL A 65 0.54 -3.11 5.33
C VAL A 65 0.80 -4.54 5.78
N ASP A 66 0.03 -4.98 6.76
CA ASP A 66 0.10 -6.34 7.26
C ASP A 66 -0.82 -7.23 6.44
N ILE A 67 -0.23 -8.23 5.79
CA ILE A 67 -0.87 -9.14 4.86
C ILE A 67 -1.08 -10.47 5.57
N ALA A 68 -2.34 -10.84 5.80
CA ALA A 68 -2.68 -12.15 6.35
C ALA A 68 -2.26 -13.25 5.38
N ARG A 69 -2.56 -13.04 4.09
CA ARG A 69 -2.28 -14.00 3.03
C ARG A 69 -2.06 -13.31 1.69
N ILE A 70 -1.07 -13.77 0.93
CA ILE A 70 -0.86 -13.39 -0.46
C ILE A 70 -0.49 -14.61 -1.29
N SER A 71 -1.15 -14.78 -2.43
CA SER A 71 -0.88 -15.84 -3.40
C SER A 71 -0.37 -15.22 -4.69
N LEU A 72 0.86 -15.55 -5.05
CA LEU A 72 1.56 -15.09 -6.25
C LEU A 72 1.68 -16.24 -7.24
N GLN A 73 1.47 -15.97 -8.51
CA GLN A 73 1.71 -16.91 -9.59
C GLN A 73 2.81 -16.33 -10.47
N ASN A 74 3.89 -17.08 -10.70
CA ASN A 74 4.87 -16.67 -11.70
C ASN A 74 4.18 -16.58 -13.06
N SER A 75 4.26 -15.42 -13.70
CA SER A 75 3.86 -15.29 -15.10
C SER A 75 4.83 -16.16 -15.92
N PRO A 76 4.35 -17.04 -16.81
CA PRO A 76 5.25 -17.76 -17.69
C PRO A 76 6.02 -16.73 -18.51
N LEU A 77 7.35 -16.68 -18.30
CA LEU A 77 8.27 -15.99 -19.20
C LEU A 77 7.89 -16.36 -20.63
N GLN A 78 7.90 -15.38 -21.54
CA GLN A 78 7.43 -15.46 -22.94
C GLN A 78 7.90 -16.69 -23.73
N ASP A 79 8.89 -17.44 -23.24
CA ASP A 79 9.41 -18.68 -23.79
C ASP A 79 8.82 -19.95 -23.14
N GLY A 80 7.49 -20.06 -22.99
CA GLY A 80 6.70 -21.32 -22.95
C GLY A 80 7.12 -22.52 -22.04
N HIS A 81 8.13 -22.38 -21.19
CA HIS A 81 8.79 -23.47 -20.44
C HIS A 81 8.88 -23.16 -18.93
N GLY A 82 8.11 -22.18 -18.45
CA GLY A 82 7.94 -21.93 -17.02
C GLY A 82 6.77 -22.75 -16.48
N THR A 83 7.00 -23.60 -15.48
CA THR A 83 5.89 -24.21 -14.74
C THR A 83 5.21 -23.10 -13.94
N GLU A 84 3.94 -22.82 -14.23
CA GLU A 84 3.12 -21.91 -13.43
C GLU A 84 3.08 -22.42 -11.99
N LYS A 85 3.85 -21.76 -11.12
CA LYS A 85 3.93 -22.13 -9.70
C LYS A 85 3.17 -21.10 -8.89
N LEU A 86 2.12 -21.55 -8.21
CA LEU A 86 1.42 -20.77 -7.19
C LEU A 86 2.26 -20.80 -5.91
N LEU A 87 2.59 -19.62 -5.40
CA LEU A 87 3.34 -19.39 -4.19
C LEU A 87 2.45 -18.63 -3.22
N THR A 88 2.08 -19.25 -2.11
CA THR A 88 1.26 -18.61 -1.07
C THR A 88 2.12 -18.31 0.14
N PHE A 89 2.05 -17.08 0.60
CA PHE A 89 2.71 -16.58 1.81
C PHE A 89 1.65 -16.12 2.79
N ASN A 90 1.90 -16.36 4.07
CA ASN A 90 1.06 -15.89 5.17
C ASN A 90 1.90 -14.99 6.07
N ASP A 91 1.22 -14.11 6.81
CA ASP A 91 1.83 -13.25 7.83
C ASP A 91 2.99 -12.40 7.27
N ALA A 92 2.75 -11.77 6.12
CA ALA A 92 3.72 -10.87 5.49
C ALA A 92 3.48 -9.42 5.92
N SER A 93 4.53 -8.60 5.87
CA SER A 93 4.40 -7.17 6.16
C SER A 93 5.16 -6.37 5.11
N ILE A 94 4.49 -5.38 4.52
CA ILE A 94 5.03 -4.55 3.45
C ILE A 94 4.99 -3.09 3.90
N THR A 95 6.16 -2.47 3.94
CA THR A 95 6.27 -1.03 4.19
C THR A 95 6.19 -0.29 2.86
N LEU A 96 5.22 0.61 2.75
CA LEU A 96 5.02 1.52 1.64
C LEU A 96 5.45 2.94 2.05
N LYS A 97 6.16 3.63 1.18
CA LYS A 97 6.51 5.05 1.34
C LYS A 97 5.85 5.88 0.25
N SER A 98 5.48 7.11 0.57
CA SER A 98 5.01 8.05 -0.44
C SER A 98 6.18 8.52 -1.33
N ALA A 99 5.97 8.51 -2.64
CA ALA A 99 6.95 8.95 -3.64
C ALA A 99 7.08 10.48 -3.77
N GLY A 100 6.26 11.27 -3.05
CA GLY A 100 6.24 12.72 -3.18
C GLY A 100 4.81 13.29 -3.10
N SER A 101 4.46 14.21 -4.01
CA SER A 101 3.16 14.89 -4.00
C SER A 101 2.05 14.00 -4.56
N HIS A 102 1.25 13.46 -3.63
CA HIS A 102 -0.04 12.80 -3.85
C HIS A 102 0.00 11.44 -4.57
N SER A 103 -0.58 10.45 -3.89
CA SER A 103 -1.11 9.18 -4.41
C SER A 103 -0.18 8.16 -5.07
N GLN A 104 1.12 8.39 -5.14
CA GLN A 104 2.08 7.34 -5.54
C GLN A 104 2.76 6.70 -4.33
N TRP A 105 2.54 5.39 -4.18
CA TRP A 105 3.09 4.56 -3.11
C TRP A 105 4.15 3.62 -3.67
N ILE A 106 5.31 3.58 -3.01
CA ILE A 106 6.43 2.73 -3.41
C ILE A 106 6.69 1.73 -2.29
N VAL A 107 6.85 0.45 -2.64
CA VAL A 107 7.29 -0.57 -1.70
C VAL A 107 8.74 -0.31 -1.29
N ASP A 108 8.95 -0.09 0.01
CA ASP A 108 10.24 0.20 0.63
C ASP A 108 10.88 -1.06 1.21
N THR A 109 10.10 -1.88 1.91
CA THR A 109 10.58 -3.10 2.56
C THR A 109 9.49 -4.16 2.59
N ILE A 110 9.88 -5.42 2.38
CA ILE A 110 8.98 -6.57 2.42
C ILE A 110 9.55 -7.58 3.41
N THR A 111 8.71 -8.08 4.31
CA THR A 111 9.04 -9.10 5.29
C THR A 111 8.05 -10.26 5.15
N GLY A 112 8.52 -11.50 5.30
CA GLY A 112 7.67 -12.70 5.21
C GLY A 112 7.46 -13.25 3.79
N ILE A 113 8.07 -12.63 2.78
CA ILE A 113 8.04 -13.10 1.38
C ILE A 113 9.49 -13.25 0.89
N PRO A 114 10.08 -14.47 0.94
CA PRO A 114 11.51 -14.71 0.66
C PRO A 114 11.89 -14.63 -0.83
N LEU A 115 11.01 -14.12 -1.69
CA LEU A 115 11.22 -14.03 -3.13
C LEU A 115 11.93 -12.74 -3.57
N LEU A 116 12.28 -11.86 -2.61
CA LEU A 116 12.70 -10.48 -2.87
C LEU A 116 13.90 -10.06 -2.01
#